data_AF-A0A960ZDM5-F1
#
_entry.id   AF-A0A960ZDM5-F1
#
_cell.length_a   1.000
_cell.length_b   1.000
_cell.length_c   1.000
_cell.angle_alpha   90.00
_cell.angle_beta   90.00
_cell.angle_gamma   90.00
#
_symmetry.space_group_name_H-M   'P 1'
#
loop_
_entity.id
_entity.type
_entity.pdbx_description
1 polymer ?
#
loop_
_entity_poly.entity_id
_entity_poly.type
_entity_poly.pdbx_seq_one_letter_code
_entity_poly.pdbx_strand_id
1 'polypeptide(L)'
;MNFIVFSDDWGRHPSSCQHIFSIISQDRKTLWVNTVGMRVPSAGKGYDWKRSFEKILSWFKPIKKMSPNLWVFSPFMLPFQGNAVCGLLNMFSVIVGIRLLKLFLRFGDVITWVTVPNADQFIGRLGERLIIYNCTDDYSLWPGGNKALIIAQEQRTLRKAHLVLASSESLVN
;
A
#
# COMPACT_ATOMS: atom_id res chain seq x y z
N MET A 1 8.54 8.85 16.05
CA MET A 1 8.27 8.03 14.86
C MET A 1 6.80 8.14 14.43
N ASN A 2 6.58 8.39 13.16
CA ASN A 2 5.29 8.36 12.47
C ASN A 2 5.31 7.25 11.42
N PHE A 3 4.15 6.86 10.90
CA PHE A 3 4.04 5.69 10.02
C PHE A 3 3.44 6.02 8.66
N ILE A 4 4.02 5.47 7.60
CA ILE A 4 3.35 5.34 6.30
C ILE A 4 3.06 3.87 6.10
N VAL A 5 1.81 3.51 5.84
CA VAL A 5 1.38 2.12 5.77
C VAL A 5 0.89 1.80 4.36
N PHE A 6 1.51 0.83 3.70
CA PHE A 6 1.01 0.26 2.46
C PHE A 6 0.35 -1.09 2.77
N SER A 7 -0.98 -1.12 2.67
CA SER A 7 -1.78 -2.31 2.92
C SER A 7 -3.03 -2.31 2.05
N ASP A 8 -3.94 -3.24 2.33
CA ASP A 8 -5.30 -3.29 1.84
C ASP A 8 -6.12 -2.01 2.13
N ASP A 9 -7.26 -1.85 1.46
CA ASP A 9 -8.11 -0.66 1.60
C ASP A 9 -8.65 -0.55 3.04
N TRP A 10 -8.33 0.53 3.75
CA TRP A 10 -8.78 0.77 5.13
C TRP A 10 -10.30 0.73 5.26
N GLY A 11 -10.82 -0.05 6.21
CA GLY A 11 -12.25 -0.15 6.50
C GLY A 11 -13.05 -1.04 5.54
N ARG A 12 -12.40 -1.73 4.59
CA ARG A 12 -13.08 -2.65 3.68
C ARG A 12 -13.13 -4.09 4.22
N HIS A 13 -11.98 -4.61 4.62
CA HIS A 13 -11.85 -5.93 5.23
C HIS A 13 -11.02 -5.80 6.51
N PRO A 14 -11.43 -6.41 7.63
CA PRO A 14 -10.61 -6.41 8.84
C PRO A 14 -9.31 -7.18 8.56
N SER A 15 -8.16 -6.58 8.90
CA SER A 15 -6.86 -7.22 8.81
C SER A 15 -6.07 -6.99 10.10
N SER A 16 -5.15 -7.89 10.44
CA SER A 16 -4.26 -7.72 11.60
C SER A 16 -3.50 -6.39 11.54
N CYS A 17 -3.14 -5.94 10.33
CA CYS A 17 -2.50 -4.65 10.12
C CYS A 17 -3.46 -3.48 10.45
N GLN A 18 -4.72 -3.53 10.04
CA GLN A 18 -5.71 -2.51 10.43
C GLN A 18 -5.91 -2.47 11.95
N HIS A 19 -5.95 -3.62 12.61
CA HIS A 19 -6.06 -3.68 14.06
C HIS A 19 -4.84 -3.04 14.76
N ILE A 20 -3.62 -3.41 14.37
CA ILE A 20 -2.37 -2.83 14.89
C ILE A 20 -2.39 -1.30 14.73
N PHE A 21 -2.73 -0.81 13.54
CA PHE A 21 -2.73 0.64 13.29
C PHE A 21 -3.92 1.37 13.89
N SER A 22 -5.02 0.69 14.24
CA SER A 22 -6.09 1.30 15.05
C SER A 22 -5.62 1.65 16.47
N ILE A 23 -4.62 0.92 16.99
CA ILE A 23 -4.00 1.16 18.29
C ILE A 23 -2.85 2.16 18.15
N ILE A 24 -1.90 1.92 17.24
CA ILE A 24 -0.73 2.81 17.03
C ILE A 24 -1.16 4.24 16.70
N SER A 25 -2.24 4.39 15.91
CA SER A 25 -2.76 5.70 15.53
C SER A 25 -3.52 6.43 16.64
N GLN A 26 -3.55 5.92 17.87
CA GLN A 26 -4.00 6.71 19.02
C GLN A 26 -2.95 7.76 19.38
N ASP A 27 -1.67 7.39 19.35
CA ASP A 27 -0.56 8.26 19.80
C ASP A 27 0.42 8.67 18.69
N ARG A 28 0.42 7.96 17.55
CA ARG A 28 1.39 8.18 16.46
C ARG A 28 0.69 8.54 15.15
N LYS A 29 1.17 9.59 14.48
CA LYS A 29 0.62 9.95 13.18
C LYS A 29 0.85 8.81 12.18
N THR A 30 -0.21 8.42 11.50
CA THR A 30 -0.25 7.31 10.56
C THR A 30 -0.90 7.75 9.27
N LEU A 31 -0.18 7.60 8.16
CA LEU A 31 -0.70 7.77 6.81
C LEU A 31 -0.89 6.40 6.18
N TRP A 32 -2.13 5.94 6.11
CA TRP A 32 -2.51 4.70 5.44
C TRP A 32 -2.69 4.95 3.95
N VAL A 33 -2.02 4.19 3.11
CA VAL A 33 -2.06 4.33 1.65
C VAL A 33 -2.84 3.17 1.08
N ASN A 34 -4.04 3.48 0.57
CA ASN A 34 -4.90 2.52 -0.12
C ASN A 34 -4.30 2.19 -1.49
N THR A 35 -3.63 1.05 -1.59
CA THR A 35 -3.03 0.60 -2.85
C THR A 35 -4.10 0.08 -3.82
N VAL A 36 -3.77 0.00 -5.11
CA VAL A 36 -4.58 -0.78 -6.06
C VAL A 36 -4.29 -2.24 -5.87
N GLY A 37 -5.36 -3.04 -5.78
CA GLY A 37 -5.25 -4.48 -5.55
C GLY A 37 -4.42 -5.19 -6.62
N MET A 38 -3.83 -6.32 -6.23
CA MET A 38 -2.96 -7.11 -7.10
C MET A 38 -3.70 -7.92 -8.18
N ARG A 39 -5.04 -7.82 -8.24
CA ARG A 39 -5.86 -8.52 -9.23
C ARG A 39 -6.00 -7.73 -10.52
N VAL A 40 -5.87 -8.41 -11.65
CA VAL A 40 -6.20 -7.82 -12.95
C VAL A 40 -7.72 -7.71 -13.06
N PRO A 41 -8.29 -6.52 -13.34
CA PRO A 41 -9.72 -6.39 -13.56
C PRO A 41 -10.13 -7.22 -14.78
N SER A 42 -11.13 -8.08 -14.64
CA SER A 42 -11.66 -8.84 -15.78
C SER A 42 -12.77 -8.03 -16.43
N ALA A 43 -12.61 -7.67 -17.71
CA ALA A 43 -13.55 -6.82 -18.46
C ALA A 43 -14.99 -7.39 -18.60
N GLY A 44 -15.27 -8.59 -18.07
CA GLY A 44 -16.54 -9.31 -18.22
C GLY A 44 -17.43 -9.43 -16.99
N LYS A 45 -17.13 -8.79 -15.84
CA LYS A 45 -17.99 -8.88 -14.64
C LYS A 45 -18.42 -7.48 -14.17
N GLY A 46 -19.73 -7.19 -14.15
CA GLY A 46 -20.28 -5.88 -13.77
C GLY A 46 -19.86 -5.38 -12.37
N TYR A 47 -19.44 -6.28 -11.48
CA TYR A 47 -18.85 -5.94 -10.17
C TYR A 47 -17.51 -5.18 -10.30
N ASP A 48 -16.70 -5.47 -11.32
CA ASP A 48 -15.40 -4.82 -11.54
C ASP A 48 -15.55 -3.38 -12.02
N TRP A 49 -16.64 -3.05 -12.72
CA TRP A 49 -16.95 -1.69 -13.18
C TRP A 49 -17.35 -0.77 -12.03
N LYS A 50 -18.25 -1.22 -11.14
CA LYS A 50 -18.62 -0.46 -9.94
C LYS A 50 -17.40 -0.19 -9.06
N ARG A 51 -16.55 -1.21 -8.87
CA ARG A 51 -15.30 -1.09 -8.10
C ARG A 51 -14.31 -0.10 -8.74
N SER A 52 -14.15 -0.16 -10.06
CA SER A 52 -13.30 0.77 -10.79
C SER A 52 -13.84 2.20 -10.67
N PHE A 53 -15.15 2.39 -10.79
CA PHE A 53 -15.80 3.69 -10.63
C PHE A 53 -15.70 4.25 -9.20
N GLU A 54 -15.89 3.43 -8.16
CA GLU A 54 -15.68 3.83 -6.76
C GLU A 54 -14.22 4.24 -6.50
N LYS A 55 -13.25 3.53 -7.08
CA LYS A 55 -11.82 3.88 -6.97
C LYS A 55 -11.55 5.21 -7.69
N ILE A 56 -12.11 5.42 -8.89
CA ILE A 56 -12.01 6.69 -9.63
C ILE A 56 -12.63 7.84 -8.83
N LEU A 57 -13.83 7.65 -8.26
CA LEU A 57 -14.48 8.62 -7.39
C LEU A 57 -13.64 8.96 -6.15
N SER A 58 -12.94 7.96 -5.60
CA SER A 58 -12.04 8.18 -4.47
C SER A 58 -10.85 9.10 -4.80
N TRP A 59 -10.48 9.23 -6.07
CA TRP A 59 -9.43 10.15 -6.51
C TRP A 59 -9.83 11.63 -6.41
N PHE A 60 -11.13 11.94 -6.38
CA PHE A 60 -11.64 13.30 -6.20
C PHE A 60 -11.64 13.75 -4.72
N LYS A 61 -11.57 12.81 -3.77
CA LYS A 61 -11.32 13.07 -2.35
C LYS A 61 -10.19 12.14 -1.87
N PRO A 62 -8.95 12.40 -2.33
CA PRO A 62 -7.86 11.45 -2.20
C PRO A 62 -7.43 11.27 -0.74
N ILE A 63 -7.81 12.17 0.17
CA ILE A 63 -7.40 12.13 1.58
C ILE A 63 -8.63 12.17 2.46
N LYS A 64 -8.72 11.25 3.42
CA LYS A 64 -9.75 11.21 4.46
C LYS A 64 -9.07 11.13 5.83
N LYS A 65 -9.49 11.99 6.75
CA LYS A 65 -9.07 11.91 8.16
C LYS A 65 -10.02 10.96 8.88
N MET A 66 -9.51 9.85 9.41
CA MET A 66 -10.30 8.82 10.09
C MET A 66 -10.32 9.01 11.61
N SER A 67 -9.19 9.46 12.17
CA SER A 67 -9.02 9.78 13.59
C SER A 67 -8.04 10.97 13.72
N PRO A 68 -7.81 11.52 14.93
CA PRO A 68 -6.87 12.63 15.13
C PRO A 68 -5.49 12.42 14.49
N ASN A 69 -5.00 11.18 14.50
CA ASN A 69 -3.67 10.79 14.05
C ASN A 69 -3.69 9.78 12.89
N LEU A 70 -4.85 9.47 12.29
CA LEU A 70 -4.96 8.56 11.14
C LEU A 70 -5.54 9.27 9.91
N TRP A 71 -4.75 9.26 8.84
CA TRP A 71 -5.15 9.71 7.51
C TRP A 71 -5.12 8.54 6.53
N VAL A 72 -6.17 8.41 5.74
CA VAL A 72 -6.25 7.45 4.64
C VAL A 72 -6.08 8.21 3.32
N PHE A 73 -5.04 7.86 2.58
CA PHE A 73 -4.71 8.38 1.26
C PHE A 73 -5.02 7.35 0.18
N SER A 74 -5.89 7.71 -0.75
CA SER A 74 -6.25 6.95 -1.94
C SER A 74 -5.63 7.62 -3.17
N PRO A 75 -4.38 7.30 -3.52
CA PRO A 75 -3.71 7.85 -4.70
C PRO A 75 -4.42 7.44 -5.98
N PHE A 76 -4.23 8.26 -7.01
CA PHE A 76 -4.55 7.87 -8.37
C PHE A 76 -3.61 6.73 -8.80
N MET A 77 -4.19 5.61 -9.23
CA MET A 77 -3.44 4.43 -9.65
C MET A 77 -4.19 3.69 -10.75
N LEU A 78 -3.62 3.62 -11.94
CA LEU A 78 -4.11 2.84 -13.06
C LEU A 78 -3.98 1.33 -12.78
N PRO A 79 -5.00 0.52 -13.09
CA PRO A 79 -5.03 -0.91 -12.77
C PRO A 79 -4.25 -1.80 -13.76
N PHE A 80 -3.53 -1.21 -14.73
CA PHE A 80 -2.80 -1.93 -15.77
C PHE A 80 -1.42 -2.38 -15.29
N GLN A 81 -1.37 -3.55 -14.65
CA GLN A 81 -0.13 -4.17 -14.21
C GLN A 81 0.70 -4.64 -15.42
N GLY A 82 2.03 -4.42 -15.38
CA GLY A 82 2.96 -4.81 -16.45
C GLY A 82 3.19 -3.76 -17.54
N ASN A 83 2.40 -2.70 -17.61
CA ASN A 83 2.65 -1.57 -18.51
C ASN A 83 3.61 -0.57 -17.83
N ALA A 84 4.78 -0.33 -18.44
CA ALA A 84 5.82 0.54 -17.88
C ALA A 84 5.35 1.99 -17.68
N VAL A 85 4.59 2.54 -18.64
CA VAL A 85 4.08 3.92 -18.56
C VAL A 85 3.06 4.04 -17.43
N CYS A 86 2.12 3.09 -17.33
CA CYS A 86 1.15 3.06 -16.22
C CYS A 86 1.84 2.90 -14.86
N GLY A 87 2.87 2.06 -14.78
CA GLY A 87 3.71 1.91 -13.59
C GLY A 87 4.37 3.22 -13.17
N LEU A 88 4.97 3.95 -14.12
CA LEU A 88 5.58 5.26 -13.87
C LEU A 88 4.57 6.30 -13.39
N LEU A 89 3.39 6.37 -14.01
CA LEU A 89 2.32 7.27 -13.59
C LEU A 89 1.82 6.95 -12.17
N ASN A 90 1.65 5.66 -11.85
CA ASN A 90 1.28 5.22 -10.51
C ASN A 90 2.35 5.57 -9.49
N MET A 91 3.61 5.29 -9.80
CA MET A 91 4.76 5.68 -8.97
C MET A 91 4.78 7.18 -8.71
N PHE A 92 4.66 8.00 -9.75
CA PHE A 92 4.67 9.44 -9.61
C PHE A 92 3.51 9.93 -8.74
N SER A 93 2.28 9.49 -9.01
CA SER A 93 1.09 9.88 -8.25
C SER A 93 1.24 9.59 -6.75
N VAL A 94 1.71 8.39 -6.41
CA VAL A 94 1.88 7.96 -5.02
C VAL A 94 3.00 8.72 -4.33
N ILE A 95 4.18 8.79 -4.94
CA ILE A 95 5.35 9.42 -4.34
C ILE A 95 5.10 10.92 -4.13
N VAL A 96 4.58 11.62 -5.14
CA VAL A 96 4.28 13.05 -5.03
C VAL A 96 3.19 13.30 -4.01
N GLY A 97 2.09 12.54 -4.04
CA GLY A 97 1.00 12.67 -3.08
C GLY A 97 1.47 12.47 -1.63
N ILE A 98 2.28 11.43 -1.38
CA ILE A 98 2.86 11.18 -0.06
C ILE A 98 3.81 12.31 0.35
N ARG A 99 4.68 12.80 -0.54
CA ARG A 99 5.61 13.89 -0.20
C ARG A 99 4.89 15.18 0.16
N LEU A 100 3.85 15.54 -0.60
CA LEU A 100 2.99 16.69 -0.27
C LEU A 100 2.29 16.49 1.07
N LEU A 101 1.70 15.32 1.29
CA LEU A 101 1.06 14.99 2.57
C LEU A 101 2.02 15.04 3.75
N LYS A 102 3.26 14.56 3.57
CA LYS A 102 4.29 14.65 4.61
C LYS A 102 4.57 16.10 4.98
N LEU A 103 4.66 16.99 3.99
CA LEU A 103 4.87 18.42 4.21
C LEU A 103 3.67 19.06 4.93
N PHE A 104 2.46 18.87 4.40
CA PHE A 104 1.23 19.47 4.95
C PHE A 104 0.91 18.98 6.37
N LEU A 105 1.07 17.68 6.63
CA LEU A 105 0.76 17.07 7.92
C LEU A 105 1.95 17.13 8.91
N ARG A 106 3.09 17.69 8.49
CA ARG A 106 4.35 17.74 9.25
C ARG A 106 4.75 16.35 9.77
N PHE A 107 4.80 15.36 8.87
CA PHE A 107 5.32 14.01 9.16
C PHE A 107 6.85 14.02 9.06
N GLY A 108 7.52 14.26 10.19
CA GLY A 108 8.94 13.96 10.37
C GLY A 108 9.16 12.53 10.88
N ASP A 109 10.39 12.01 10.74
CA ASP A 109 10.82 10.68 11.24
C ASP A 109 9.81 9.55 10.96
N VAL A 110 9.81 9.06 9.72
CA VAL A 110 8.81 8.10 9.23
C VAL A 110 9.38 6.70 9.14
N ILE A 111 8.60 5.73 9.61
CA ILE A 111 8.77 4.30 9.34
C ILE A 111 7.73 3.90 8.30
N THR A 112 8.16 3.20 7.25
CA THR A 112 7.26 2.64 6.26
C THR A 112 6.93 1.20 6.63
N TRP A 113 5.65 0.91 6.84
CA TRP A 113 5.12 -0.43 7.09
C TRP A 113 4.45 -0.96 5.83
N VAL A 114 4.84 -2.14 5.38
CA VAL A 114 4.34 -2.76 4.15
C VAL A 114 3.77 -4.12 4.49
N THR A 115 2.56 -4.41 4.03
CA THR A 115 2.02 -5.78 4.03
C THR A 115 1.93 -6.34 2.63
N VAL A 116 1.81 -5.49 1.61
CA VAL A 116 1.59 -5.91 0.21
C VAL A 116 2.84 -5.75 -0.68
N PRO A 117 3.14 -6.72 -1.56
CA PRO A 117 4.38 -6.70 -2.36
C PRO A 117 4.39 -5.61 -3.44
N ASN A 118 3.22 -5.18 -3.93
CA ASN A 118 3.10 -4.12 -4.94
C ASN A 118 3.54 -2.71 -4.47
N ALA A 119 3.94 -2.57 -3.20
CA ALA A 119 4.54 -1.36 -2.66
C ALA A 119 6.03 -1.23 -3.01
N ASP A 120 6.65 -2.26 -3.59
CA ASP A 120 8.08 -2.33 -3.95
C ASP A 120 8.58 -1.09 -4.71
N GLN A 121 7.77 -0.52 -5.59
CA GLN A 121 8.11 0.66 -6.37
C GLN A 121 8.04 1.99 -5.59
N PHE A 122 7.39 2.02 -4.43
CA PHE A 122 7.25 3.25 -3.63
C PHE A 122 8.28 3.33 -2.50
N ILE A 123 8.55 2.20 -1.86
CA ILE A 123 9.48 2.13 -0.72
C ILE A 123 10.94 2.37 -1.15
N GLY A 124 11.69 3.01 -0.25
CA GLY A 124 13.04 3.54 -0.46
C GLY A 124 13.08 4.94 -1.08
N ARG A 125 11.93 5.58 -1.32
CA ARG A 125 11.83 6.89 -2.00
C ARG A 125 11.09 7.96 -1.18
N LEU A 126 10.64 7.60 0.03
CA LEU A 126 9.80 8.44 0.87
C LEU A 126 10.61 9.21 1.93
N GLY A 127 11.91 8.93 2.05
CA GLY A 127 12.74 9.46 3.13
C GLY A 127 12.37 8.81 4.46
N GLU A 128 12.05 7.52 4.40
CA GLU A 128 11.81 6.68 5.57
C GLU A 128 13.12 6.28 6.25
N ARG A 129 13.10 6.17 7.58
CA ARG A 129 14.24 5.71 8.38
C ARG A 129 14.33 4.19 8.44
N LEU A 130 13.18 3.53 8.34
CA LEU A 130 13.05 2.09 8.45
C LEU A 130 11.92 1.62 7.54
N ILE A 131 12.12 0.47 6.90
CA ILE A 131 11.11 -0.25 6.12
C ILE A 131 10.85 -1.57 6.83
N ILE A 132 9.63 -1.77 7.30
CA ILE A 132 9.17 -3.03 7.91
C ILE A 132 8.27 -3.72 6.89
N TYR A 133 8.62 -4.93 6.51
CA TYR A 133 7.75 -5.79 5.71
C TYR A 133 7.09 -6.83 6.62
N ASN A 134 5.75 -6.79 6.71
CA ASN A 134 4.96 -7.73 7.49
C ASN A 134 4.24 -8.70 6.53
N CYS A 135 4.88 -9.84 6.27
CA CYS A 135 4.38 -10.88 5.37
C CYS A 135 3.47 -11.86 6.14
N THR A 136 2.16 -11.73 5.95
CA THR A 136 1.18 -12.58 6.63
C THR A 136 0.64 -13.72 5.77
N ASP A 137 0.83 -13.65 4.45
CA ASP A 137 0.22 -14.55 3.46
C ASP A 137 1.23 -14.97 2.39
N ASP A 138 0.98 -16.12 1.76
CA ASP A 138 1.70 -16.54 0.55
C ASP A 138 1.16 -15.80 -0.67
N TYR A 139 1.82 -14.71 -1.04
CA TYR A 139 1.45 -13.90 -2.20
C TYR A 139 1.66 -14.63 -3.54
N SER A 140 2.47 -15.68 -3.59
CA SER A 140 2.68 -16.49 -4.80
C SER A 140 1.42 -17.22 -5.24
N LEU A 141 0.45 -17.40 -4.33
CA LEU A 141 -0.84 -18.05 -4.56
C LEU A 141 -2.00 -17.05 -4.72
N TRP A 142 -1.71 -15.74 -4.85
CA TRP A 142 -2.76 -14.71 -4.85
C TRP A 142 -3.72 -14.85 -6.05
N PRO A 143 -5.03 -15.12 -5.83
CA PRO A 143 -5.95 -15.44 -6.92
C PRO A 143 -6.14 -14.27 -7.89
N GLY A 144 -5.99 -14.53 -9.20
CA GLY A 144 -6.21 -13.56 -10.26
C GLY A 144 -5.09 -12.51 -10.43
N GLY A 145 -3.95 -12.71 -9.76
CA GLY A 145 -2.74 -11.91 -9.94
C GLY A 145 -1.76 -12.55 -10.93
N ASN A 146 -0.87 -11.75 -11.51
CA ASN A 146 0.25 -12.27 -12.28
C ASN A 146 1.31 -12.81 -11.32
N LYS A 147 1.39 -14.14 -11.15
CA LYS A 147 2.29 -14.82 -10.20
C LYS A 147 3.75 -14.37 -10.36
N ALA A 148 4.27 -14.33 -11.59
CA ALA A 148 5.67 -13.95 -11.84
C ALA A 148 5.94 -12.51 -11.42
N LEU A 149 4.99 -11.60 -11.69
CA LEU A 149 5.10 -10.19 -11.27
C LEU A 149 5.07 -10.06 -9.75
N ILE A 150 4.14 -10.75 -9.08
CA ILE A 150 3.98 -10.69 -7.63
C ILE A 150 5.23 -11.21 -6.91
N ILE A 151 5.75 -12.37 -7.33
CA ILE A 151 7.01 -12.92 -6.78
C ILE A 151 8.16 -11.92 -6.99
N ALA A 152 8.27 -11.32 -8.18
CA ALA A 152 9.32 -10.34 -8.45
C ALA A 152 9.17 -9.07 -7.59
N GLN A 153 7.95 -8.62 -7.31
CA GLN A 153 7.63 -7.49 -6.43
C GLN A 153 7.96 -7.80 -4.96
N GLU A 154 7.59 -8.99 -4.49
CA GLU A 154 7.89 -9.47 -3.15
C GLU A 154 9.40 -9.56 -2.91
N GLN A 155 10.13 -10.16 -3.85
CA GLN A 155 11.59 -10.24 -3.80
C GLN A 155 12.27 -8.85 -3.77
N ARG A 156 11.71 -7.87 -4.49
CA ARG A 156 12.19 -6.47 -4.41
C ARG A 156 11.82 -5.81 -3.08
N THR A 157 10.69 -6.16 -2.49
CA THR A 157 10.26 -5.66 -1.17
C THR A 157 11.16 -6.20 -0.07
N LEU A 158 11.41 -7.52 -0.07
CA LEU A 158 12.34 -8.19 0.86
C LEU A 158 13.73 -7.56 0.82
N ARG A 159 14.29 -7.32 -0.37
CA ARG A 159 15.61 -6.67 -0.52
C ARG A 159 15.68 -5.25 0.02
N LYS A 160 14.55 -4.54 0.15
CA LYS A 160 14.49 -3.17 0.66
C LYS A 160 14.08 -3.10 2.13
N ALA A 161 13.49 -4.16 2.65
CA ALA A 161 13.06 -4.23 4.03
C ALA A 161 14.28 -4.26 4.95
N HIS A 162 14.23 -3.47 6.02
CA HIS A 162 15.23 -3.48 7.08
C HIS A 162 14.86 -4.51 8.16
N LEU A 163 13.56 -4.79 8.29
CA LEU A 163 13.00 -5.80 9.18
C LEU A 163 11.88 -6.52 8.43
N VAL A 164 11.89 -7.86 8.51
CA VAL A 164 10.80 -8.70 8.02
C VAL A 164 10.13 -9.36 9.21
N LEU A 165 8.82 -9.19 9.31
CA LEU A 165 7.94 -9.90 10.21
C LEU A 165 7.16 -10.90 9.38
N ALA A 166 7.17 -12.17 9.76
CA ALA A 166 6.43 -13.20 9.05
C ALA A 166 5.61 -14.04 10.01
N SER A 167 4.43 -14.47 9.56
CA SER A 167 3.58 -15.40 10.32
C SER A 167 4.16 -16.83 10.35
N SER A 168 5.08 -17.14 9.43
CA SER A 168 5.79 -18.43 9.33
C SER A 168 7.16 -18.23 8.67
N GLU A 169 8.15 -19.04 9.06
CA GLU A 169 9.48 -19.07 8.42
C GLU A 169 9.38 -19.40 6.91
N SER A 170 8.40 -20.22 6.51
CA SER A 170 8.18 -20.62 5.12
C SER A 170 7.84 -19.46 4.16
N LEU A 171 7.48 -18.28 4.68
CA LEU A 171 7.10 -17.11 3.87
C LEU A 171 8.28 -16.19 3.52
N VAL A 172 9.45 -16.39 4.14
CA VAL A 172 10.63 -15.50 3.99
C VAL A 172 11.84 -16.22 3.38
N ASN A 173 11.73 -17.52 3.14
CA ASN A 173 12.78 -18.35 2.55
C ASN A 173 12.86 -18.23 1.02
#